data_AF-D2TJZ5-F1
#
_entry.id   AF-D2TJZ5-F1
#
_cell.length_a   1.000
_cell.length_b   1.000
_cell.length_c   1.000
_cell.angle_alpha   90.00
_cell.angle_beta   90.00
_cell.angle_gamma   90.00
#
_symmetry.space_group_name_H-M   'P 1'
#
loop_
_entity.id
_entity.type
_entity.pdbx_description
1 polymer ?
#
loop_
_entity_poly.entity_id
_entity_poly.type
_entity_poly.pdbx_seq_one_letter_code
_entity_poly.pdbx_strand_id
1 'polypeptide(L)'
;MKLIGKFIGFAIMTISFYSFAGGGASSWIPNVAPSACVNIDESRISFTWNNNPECEKAISSGYASGVRIMGSASYVPDTTIAQFNKVLKRNMSLTIIDLDIYGSVNGYPAKLATMPIFRWES
;
A
#
# COMPACT_ATOMS: atom_id res chain seq x y z
N MET A 1 66.40 -29.13 15.15
CA MET A 1 64.98 -29.47 15.44
C MET A 1 64.10 -28.35 14.91
N LYS A 2 63.15 -28.67 14.03
CA LYS A 2 62.18 -27.74 13.41
C LYS A 2 61.01 -27.56 14.38
N LEU A 3 60.62 -26.31 14.67
CA LEU A 3 59.31 -26.00 15.22
C LEU A 3 58.63 -24.98 14.30
N ILE A 4 57.74 -25.54 13.49
CA ILE A 4 56.78 -24.85 12.63
C ILE A 4 55.61 -24.47 13.53
N GLY A 5 55.38 -23.18 13.74
CA GLY A 5 54.24 -22.64 14.48
C GLY A 5 53.40 -21.76 13.58
N LYS A 6 52.39 -22.35 12.93
CA LYS A 6 51.32 -21.64 12.23
C LYS A 6 50.50 -20.84 13.24
N PHE A 7 50.52 -19.50 13.15
CA PHE A 7 49.46 -18.67 13.73
C PHE A 7 48.51 -18.24 12.62
N ILE A 8 47.34 -18.89 12.62
CA ILE A 8 46.16 -18.51 11.86
C ILE A 8 45.56 -17.31 12.60
N GLY A 9 45.80 -16.11 12.09
CA GLY A 9 45.17 -14.87 12.54
C GLY A 9 44.00 -14.54 11.63
N PHE A 10 42.79 -14.89 12.08
CA PHE A 10 41.53 -14.59 11.41
C PHE A 10 41.24 -13.08 11.57
N ALA A 11 41.55 -12.28 10.55
CA ALA A 11 41.17 -10.87 10.51
C ALA A 11 39.69 -10.76 10.11
N ILE A 12 38.87 -10.51 11.13
CA ILE A 12 37.46 -10.15 11.02
C ILE A 12 37.36 -8.67 10.62
N MET A 13 36.29 -8.32 9.91
CA MET A 13 35.84 -6.98 9.48
C MET A 13 36.27 -6.61 8.05
N THR A 14 35.39 -6.21 7.15
CA THR A 14 34.24 -5.31 7.33
C THR A 14 33.06 -5.73 6.45
N ILE A 15 31.90 -5.96 7.07
CA ILE A 15 30.64 -6.10 6.35
C ILE A 15 30.27 -4.70 5.86
N SER A 16 30.36 -4.47 4.55
CA SER A 16 29.91 -3.23 3.94
C SER A 16 28.40 -3.11 4.15
N PHE A 17 28.00 -2.28 5.11
CA PHE A 17 26.63 -1.81 5.20
C PHE A 17 26.39 -0.91 3.97
N TYR A 18 25.67 -1.43 2.97
CA TYR A 18 25.05 -0.57 1.98
C TYR A 18 24.07 0.33 2.73
N SER A 19 24.54 1.54 3.03
CA SER A 19 23.70 2.60 3.55
C SER A 19 22.74 3.01 2.44
N PHE A 20 21.52 2.48 2.45
CA PHE A 20 20.40 3.11 1.75
C PHE A 20 19.95 4.31 2.59
N ALA A 21 20.83 5.31 2.69
CA ALA A 21 20.50 6.61 3.27
C ALA A 21 20.25 7.56 2.10
N GLY A 22 19.05 8.12 2.04
CA GLY A 22 18.72 9.20 1.11
C GLY A 22 17.63 8.86 0.11
N GLY A 23 16.48 8.37 0.58
CA GLY A 23 15.22 8.77 -0.03
C GLY A 23 15.04 10.27 0.19
N GLY A 24 15.84 11.09 -0.51
CA GLY A 24 15.57 12.51 -0.63
C GLY A 24 14.20 12.58 -1.27
N ALA A 25 13.22 13.13 -0.55
CA ALA A 25 11.92 13.42 -1.10
C ALA A 25 12.17 14.16 -2.40
N SER A 26 11.94 13.49 -3.54
CA SER A 26 12.06 14.12 -4.83
C SER A 26 11.13 15.33 -4.74
N SER A 27 11.66 16.55 -4.92
CA SER A 27 10.85 17.77 -4.98
C SER A 27 9.82 17.71 -6.12
N TRP A 28 9.95 16.71 -6.98
CA TRP A 28 8.99 16.30 -7.96
C TRP A 28 7.71 15.75 -7.30
N ILE A 29 6.61 16.48 -7.51
CA ILE A 29 5.26 16.07 -7.15
C ILE A 29 4.61 15.50 -8.42
N PRO A 30 4.00 14.30 -8.37
CA PRO A 30 3.32 13.74 -9.52
C PRO A 30 2.10 14.60 -9.87
N ASN A 31 1.88 14.86 -11.16
CA ASN A 31 0.72 15.61 -11.65
C ASN A 31 -0.57 14.76 -11.73
N VAL A 32 -0.66 13.70 -10.91
CA VAL A 32 -1.78 12.77 -10.90
C VAL A 32 -2.35 12.65 -9.49
N ALA A 33 -3.67 12.74 -9.39
CA ALA A 33 -4.36 12.49 -8.14
C ALA A 33 -4.33 10.98 -7.82
N PRO A 34 -4.20 10.59 -6.54
CA PRO A 34 -4.17 9.18 -6.14
C PRO A 34 -5.45 8.42 -6.53
N SER A 35 -6.59 9.11 -6.67
CA SER A 35 -7.84 8.52 -7.14
C SER A 35 -7.77 8.01 -8.59
N ALA A 36 -6.95 8.62 -9.45
CA ALA A 36 -6.79 8.18 -10.84
C ALA A 36 -5.99 6.87 -10.95
N CYS A 37 -5.33 6.46 -9.87
CA CYS A 37 -4.57 5.22 -9.74
C CYS A 37 -5.43 4.06 -9.19
N VAL A 38 -6.71 4.30 -8.92
CA VAL A 38 -7.61 3.31 -8.34
C VAL A 38 -8.86 3.20 -9.19
N ASN A 39 -9.17 1.99 -9.63
CA ASN A 39 -10.44 1.64 -10.24
C ASN A 39 -11.38 1.12 -9.14
N ILE A 40 -12.58 1.67 -9.08
CA ILE A 40 -13.60 1.37 -8.06
C ILE A 40 -14.73 0.59 -8.72
N ASP A 41 -15.09 -0.57 -8.15
CA ASP A 41 -16.35 -1.26 -8.42
C ASP A 41 -17.24 -1.12 -7.19
N GLU A 42 -18.18 -0.19 -7.27
CA GLU A 42 -19.12 0.12 -6.18
C GLU A 42 -20.10 -1.04 -5.90
N SER A 43 -20.41 -1.85 -6.91
CA SER A 43 -21.37 -2.96 -6.77
C SER A 43 -20.83 -4.07 -5.89
N ARG A 44 -19.51 -4.26 -5.91
CA ARG A 44 -18.80 -5.30 -5.14
C ARG A 44 -17.95 -4.73 -4.01
N ILE A 45 -17.94 -3.40 -3.84
CA ILE A 45 -17.02 -2.68 -2.95
C ILE A 45 -15.60 -3.21 -3.14
N SER A 46 -15.07 -3.05 -4.35
CA SER A 46 -13.71 -3.48 -4.68
C SER A 46 -12.88 -2.36 -5.29
N PHE A 47 -11.58 -2.38 -4.99
CA PHE A 47 -10.60 -1.40 -5.41
C PHE A 47 -9.45 -2.12 -6.10
N THR A 48 -9.20 -1.78 -7.35
CA THR A 48 -8.12 -2.38 -8.15
C THR A 48 -7.13 -1.30 -8.57
N TRP A 49 -5.86 -1.68 -8.64
CA TRP A 49 -4.83 -0.75 -9.11
C TRP A 49 -5.05 -0.43 -10.59
N ASN A 50 -5.12 0.85 -10.92
CA ASN A 50 -5.18 1.30 -12.30
C ASN A 50 -3.75 1.52 -12.84
N ASN A 51 -3.40 0.85 -13.93
CA ASN A 51 -2.08 0.89 -14.57
C ASN A 51 -1.85 2.20 -15.36
N ASN A 52 -2.10 3.34 -14.73
CA ASN A 52 -1.83 4.65 -15.31
C ASN A 52 -0.31 4.95 -15.24
N PRO A 53 0.34 5.31 -16.36
CA PRO A 53 1.78 5.56 -16.40
C PRO A 53 2.26 6.62 -15.40
N GLU A 54 1.44 7.63 -15.09
CA GLU A 54 1.79 8.66 -14.09
C GLU A 54 1.79 8.10 -12.66
N CYS A 55 0.87 7.17 -12.36
CA CYS A 55 0.85 6.46 -11.07
C CYS A 55 2.04 5.53 -10.93
N GLU A 56 2.39 4.83 -12.03
CA GLU A 56 3.57 3.98 -12.09
C GLU A 56 4.86 4.77 -11.85
N LYS A 57 4.95 5.98 -12.40
CA LYS A 57 6.05 6.93 -12.17
C LYS A 57 6.10 7.43 -10.73
N ALA A 58 4.96 7.72 -10.11
CA ALA A 58 4.89 8.10 -8.69
C ALA A 58 5.46 7.00 -7.78
N ILE A 59 5.13 5.74 -8.06
CA ILE A 59 5.65 4.60 -7.29
C ILE A 59 7.13 4.33 -7.61
N SER A 60 7.53 4.31 -8.89
CA SER A 60 8.90 3.96 -9.30
C SER A 60 9.94 5.02 -8.91
N SER A 61 9.53 6.28 -8.81
CA SER A 61 10.36 7.37 -8.29
C SER A 61 10.52 7.37 -6.77
N GLY A 62 9.79 6.50 -6.06
CA GLY A 62 9.78 6.48 -4.60
C GLY A 62 8.99 7.63 -3.96
N TYR A 63 8.18 8.37 -4.72
CA TYR A 63 7.29 9.40 -4.17
C TYR A 63 6.19 8.77 -3.30
N ALA A 64 5.70 7.60 -3.68
CA ALA A 64 4.72 6.84 -2.93
C ALA A 64 5.01 5.33 -3.00
N SER A 65 4.57 4.58 -2.00
CA SER A 65 4.57 3.11 -1.98
C SER A 65 3.21 2.50 -2.36
N GLY A 66 2.16 3.31 -2.42
CA GLY A 66 0.82 2.91 -2.85
C GLY A 66 -0.21 4.04 -2.72
N VAL A 67 -1.49 3.68 -2.77
CA VAL A 67 -2.61 4.58 -2.49
C VAL A 67 -3.36 4.09 -1.25
N ARG A 68 -3.43 4.93 -0.23
CA ARG A 68 -4.27 4.72 0.94
C ARG A 68 -5.71 5.06 0.60
N ILE A 69 -6.61 4.12 0.85
CA ILE A 69 -8.04 4.22 0.63
C ILE A 69 -8.72 4.21 1.99
N MET A 70 -9.47 5.26 2.26
CA MET A 70 -10.19 5.46 3.52
C MET A 70 -11.66 5.72 3.23
N GLY A 71 -12.56 5.04 3.91
CA GLY A 71 -13.98 5.23 3.70
C GLY A 71 -14.84 4.47 4.69
N SER A 72 -16.13 4.45 4.40
CA SER A 72 -17.11 3.73 5.19
C SER A 72 -18.15 3.05 4.29
N ALA A 73 -18.59 1.86 4.69
CA ALA A 73 -19.72 1.16 4.14
C ALA A 73 -20.87 1.15 5.16
N SER A 74 -22.10 1.24 4.67
CA SER A 74 -23.33 1.21 5.46
C SER A 74 -24.23 0.07 4.99
N TYR A 75 -25.01 -0.49 5.92
CA TYR A 75 -25.91 -1.61 5.65
C TYR A 75 -27.37 -1.14 5.55
N VAL A 76 -27.72 -0.29 4.58
CA VAL A 76 -29.04 0.37 4.51
C VAL A 76 -30.22 -0.61 4.45
N PRO A 77 -31.31 -0.40 5.23
CA PRO A 77 -31.63 0.71 6.14
C PRO A 77 -31.09 0.56 7.57
N ASP A 78 -30.29 -0.46 7.84
CA ASP A 78 -29.59 -0.59 9.11
C ASP A 78 -28.64 0.60 9.32
N THR A 79 -28.49 1.03 10.57
CA THR A 79 -27.62 2.17 10.94
C THR A 79 -26.16 1.76 11.15
N THR A 80 -25.85 0.47 10.97
CA THR A 80 -24.50 -0.06 11.08
C THR A 80 -23.61 0.51 9.98
N ILE A 81 -22.46 1.04 10.40
CA ILE A 81 -21.41 1.59 9.53
C ILE A 81 -20.10 0.84 9.81
N ALA A 82 -19.47 0.31 8.78
CA ALA A 82 -18.13 -0.27 8.83
C ALA A 82 -17.14 0.69 8.18
N GLN A 83 -16.10 1.09 8.92
CA GLN A 83 -15.03 1.93 8.39
C GLN A 83 -13.86 1.08 7.91
N PHE A 84 -13.20 1.52 6.84
CA PHE A 84 -12.03 0.85 6.30
C PHE A 84 -10.92 1.84 6.00
N ASN A 85 -9.68 1.39 6.21
CA ASN A 85 -8.45 2.12 5.92
C ASN A 85 -7.39 1.12 5.48
N LYS A 86 -7.17 1.02 4.16
CA LYS A 86 -6.27 0.02 3.57
C LYS A 86 -5.38 0.68 2.52
N VAL A 87 -4.17 0.14 2.36
CA VAL A 87 -3.22 0.58 1.35
C VAL A 87 -3.32 -0.36 0.16
N LEU A 88 -3.67 0.19 -1.00
CA LEU A 88 -3.65 -0.50 -2.28
C LEU A 88 -2.28 -0.28 -2.94
N LYS A 89 -1.55 -1.37 -3.21
CA LYS A 89 -0.28 -1.33 -3.94
C LYS A 89 -0.47 -1.78 -5.38
N ARG A 90 0.58 -1.59 -6.18
CA ARG A 90 0.64 -2.09 -7.56
C ARG A 90 0.32 -3.59 -7.62
N ASN A 91 -0.48 -3.98 -8.60
CA ASN A 91 -0.95 -5.36 -8.81
C ASN A 91 -1.78 -5.94 -7.66
N MET A 92 -2.24 -5.12 -6.71
CA MET A 92 -3.21 -5.56 -5.71
C MET A 92 -4.64 -5.29 -6.16
N SER A 93 -5.54 -6.10 -5.63
CA SER A 93 -6.98 -5.86 -5.61
C SER A 93 -7.43 -5.99 -4.17
N LEU A 94 -8.16 -4.99 -3.67
CA LEU A 94 -8.84 -5.04 -2.38
C LEU A 94 -10.31 -5.31 -2.63
N THR A 95 -10.82 -6.39 -2.10
CA THR A 95 -12.25 -6.73 -2.09
C THR A 95 -12.89 -6.31 -0.78
N ILE A 96 -14.21 -6.35 -0.70
CA ILE A 96 -14.97 -6.09 0.52
C ILE A 96 -14.43 -6.86 1.75
N ILE A 97 -13.94 -8.08 1.55
CA ILE A 97 -13.37 -8.94 2.60
C ILE A 97 -12.02 -8.39 3.09
N ASP A 98 -11.18 -7.90 2.17
CA ASP A 98 -9.87 -7.31 2.51
C ASP A 98 -10.01 -5.99 3.27
N LEU A 99 -11.17 -5.35 3.16
CA LEU A 99 -11.58 -4.15 3.90
C LEU A 99 -12.15 -4.48 5.29
N ASP A 100 -12.17 -5.75 5.70
CA ASP A 100 -12.79 -6.23 6.93
C ASP A 100 -14.31 -5.94 7.00
N ILE A 101 -14.97 -5.86 5.83
CA ILE A 101 -16.42 -5.70 5.69
C ILE A 101 -17.01 -7.05 5.29
N TYR A 102 -17.92 -7.56 6.09
CA TYR A 102 -18.45 -8.91 5.89
C TYR A 102 -19.96 -8.92 5.70
N GLY A 103 -20.39 -9.76 4.73
CA GLY A 103 -21.75 -10.24 4.58
C GLY A 103 -22.82 -9.15 4.51
N SER A 104 -23.86 -9.36 5.31
CA SER A 104 -25.05 -8.52 5.39
C SER A 104 -25.48 -8.40 6.85
N VAL A 105 -25.98 -7.25 7.24
CA VAL A 105 -26.61 -7.03 8.56
C VAL A 105 -28.11 -7.01 8.35
N ASN A 106 -28.85 -7.84 9.08
CA ASN A 106 -30.32 -7.95 8.93
C ASN A 106 -30.81 -8.23 7.50
N GLY A 107 -30.00 -8.94 6.69
CA GLY A 107 -30.29 -9.22 5.28
C GLY A 107 -29.96 -8.08 4.31
N TYR A 108 -29.44 -6.96 4.80
CA TYR A 108 -29.01 -5.83 3.98
C TYR A 108 -27.52 -5.94 3.66
N PRO A 109 -27.12 -5.97 2.38
CA PRO A 109 -25.71 -6.00 2.00
C PRO A 109 -25.07 -4.64 2.27
N ALA A 110 -23.76 -4.66 2.54
CA ALA A 110 -22.99 -3.43 2.67
C ALA A 110 -22.99 -2.67 1.33
N LYS A 111 -23.07 -1.33 1.41
CA LYS A 111 -22.87 -0.40 0.30
C LYS A 111 -21.94 0.71 0.74
N LEU A 112 -21.18 1.30 -0.18
CA LEU A 112 -20.39 2.49 0.14
C LEU A 112 -21.32 3.59 0.66
N ALA A 113 -21.07 4.07 1.87
CA ALA A 113 -21.87 5.13 2.49
C ALA A 113 -21.56 6.48 1.85
N THR A 114 -20.29 6.69 1.48
CA THR A 114 -19.78 7.88 0.79
C THR A 114 -18.63 7.50 -0.12
N MET A 115 -18.30 8.39 -1.06
CA MET A 115 -17.11 8.23 -1.90
C MET A 115 -15.85 8.13 -1.00
N PRO A 116 -14.98 7.12 -1.20
CA PRO A 116 -13.76 6.99 -0.43
C PRO A 116 -12.77 8.13 -0.70
N ILE A 117 -11.93 8.39 0.30
CA ILE A 117 -10.83 9.34 0.22
C ILE A 117 -9.57 8.58 -0.20
N PHE A 118 -8.88 9.11 -1.20
CA PHE A 118 -7.63 8.57 -1.72
C PHE A 118 -6.46 9.47 -1.35
N ARG A 119 -5.40 8.90 -0.78
CA ARG A 119 -4.17 9.61 -0.46
C ARG A 119 -2.97 8.80 -0.92
N TRP A 120 -1.89 9.48 -1.29
CA TRP A 120 -0.62 8.82 -1.50
C TRP A 120 -0.12 8.24 -0.18
N GLU A 121 0.29 6.99 -0.21
CA GLU A 121 1.01 6.36 0.90
C GLU A 121 2.50 6.54 0.65
N SER A 122 3.22 7.15 1.59
CA SER A 122 4.69 7.25 1.58
C SER A 122 5.31 5.93 1.97
#